data_AF-A0A0D0Q5D2-F1
#
_entry.id   AF-A0A0D0Q5D2-F1
#
_cell.length_a   1.000
_cell.length_b   1.000
_cell.length_c   1.000
_cell.angle_alpha   90.00
_cell.angle_beta   90.00
_cell.angle_gamma   90.00
#
_symmetry.space_group_name_H-M   'P 1'
#
loop_
_entity.id
_entity.type
_entity.pdbx_description
1 polymer ?
#
loop_
_entity_poly.entity_id
_entity_poly.type
_entity_poly.pdbx_seq_one_letter_code
_entity_poly.pdbx_strand_id
1 'polypeptide(L)' 'MSRKGNCLDNAGVENFLSHLKTECVYMYKFETVEEMKQAISQYMKFYNNERIQN' A
#
# COMPACT_ATOMS: atom_id res chain seq x y z
N MET A 1 12.96 -18.71 2.61
CA MET A 1 12.08 -19.34 3.62
C MET A 1 11.69 -18.27 4.63
N SER A 2 10.45 -17.78 4.57
CA SER A 2 9.91 -16.85 5.56
C SER A 2 9.78 -17.59 6.90
N ARG A 3 10.51 -17.15 7.93
CA ARG A 3 10.40 -17.70 9.29
C ARG A 3 9.28 -16.95 10.00
N LYS A 4 8.40 -17.69 10.67
CA LYS A 4 7.31 -17.13 11.47
C LYS A 4 7.91 -16.15 12.51
N GLY A 5 7.53 -14.87 12.44
CA GLY A 5 8.01 -13.82 13.35
C GLY A 5 9.29 -13.08 12.93
N ASN A 6 9.77 -13.24 11.69
CA ASN A 6 10.87 -12.42 11.19
C ASN A 6 10.38 -11.03 10.75
N CYS A 7 10.68 -9.98 11.54
CA CYS A 7 10.32 -8.60 11.24
C CYS A 7 10.90 -8.10 9.91
N LEU A 8 12.05 -8.61 9.47
CA LEU A 8 12.69 -8.21 8.22
C LEU A 8 11.91 -8.70 6.99
N ASP A 9 11.22 -9.83 7.10
CA ASP A 9 10.39 -10.40 6.02
C ASP A 9 9.08 -9.60 5.87
N ASN A 10 8.60 -9.03 6.99
CA ASN A 10 7.37 -8.24 7.05
C ASN A 10 7.60 -6.73 6.79
N ALA A 11 8.82 -6.23 6.99
CA ALA A 11 9.13 -4.80 6.91
C ALA A 11 8.72 -4.15 5.58
N GLY A 12 8.90 -4.84 4.45
CA GLY A 12 8.50 -4.32 3.14
C GLY A 12 6.99 -4.15 2.99
N VAL A 13 6.22 -5.14 3.42
CA VAL A 13 4.74 -5.07 3.35
C VAL A 13 4.18 -4.11 4.38
N GLU A 14 4.77 -4.03 5.58
CA GLU A 14 4.39 -3.04 6.60
C GLU A 14 4.63 -1.62 6.10
N ASN A 15 5.76 -1.38 5.45
CA ASN A 15 6.07 -0.08 4.86
C ASN A 15 5.07 0.29 3.76
N PHE A 16 4.78 -0.64 2.84
CA PHE A 16 3.75 -0.44 1.81
C PHE A 16 2.38 -0.11 2.42
N LEU A 17 1.93 -0.88 3.43
CA LEU A 17 0.64 -0.69 4.06
C LEU A 17 0.55 0.63 4.84
N SER A 18 1.65 1.07 5.45
CA SER A 18 1.74 2.38 6.10
C SER A 18 1.50 3.50 5.08
N HIS A 19 2.24 3.45 3.97
CA HIS A 19 2.13 4.41 2.88
C HIS A 19 0.74 4.43 2.21
N LEU A 20 0.19 3.26 1.89
CA LEU A 20 -1.15 3.15 1.34
C LEU A 20 -2.20 3.82 2.24
N LYS A 21 -2.10 3.63 3.56
CA LYS A 21 -3.05 4.22 4.51
C LYS A 21 -2.91 5.74 4.56
N THR A 22 -1.70 6.27 4.67
CA THR A 22 -1.48 7.71 4.81
C THR A 22 -1.74 8.49 3.53
N GLU A 23 -1.38 7.93 2.37
CA GLU A 23 -1.41 8.65 1.10
C GLU A 23 -2.72 8.41 0.32
N CYS A 24 -3.42 7.30 0.57
CA CYS A 24 -4.66 6.96 -0.12
C CYS A 24 -5.85 6.86 0.84
N VAL A 25 -5.80 6.03 1.87
CA VAL A 25 -7.01 5.73 2.69
C VAL A 25 -7.41 6.88 3.62
N TYR A 26 -6.46 7.60 4.20
CA TYR A 26 -6.76 8.72 5.11
C TYR A 26 -7.05 10.04 4.40
N MET A 27 -6.62 10.17 3.14
CA MET A 27 -6.84 11.38 2.34
C MET A 27 -8.15 11.33 1.55
N TYR A 28 -8.73 10.14 1.35
CA TYR A 28 -9.94 9.95 0.53
C TYR A 28 -11.05 9.27 1.32
N LYS A 29 -12.28 9.77 1.18
CA LYS A 29 -13.49 9.06 1.61
C LYS A 29 -14.06 8.31 0.42
N PHE A 30 -14.12 6.99 0.52
CA PHE A 30 -14.75 6.14 -0.51
C PHE A 30 -16.22 5.94 -0.18
N GLU A 31 -17.10 6.17 -1.15
CA GLU A 31 -18.54 5.95 -0.97
C GLU A 31 -18.91 4.50 -1.30
N THR A 32 -18.11 3.85 -2.17
CA THR A 32 -18.30 2.45 -2.56
C THR A 32 -17.03 1.61 -2.46
N VAL A 33 -17.22 0.29 -2.34
CA VAL A 33 -16.12 -0.68 -2.36
C VAL A 33 -15.43 -0.70 -3.73
N GLU A 34 -16.15 -0.41 -4.81
CA GLU A 34 -15.58 -0.38 -6.17
C GLU A 34 -14.61 0.79 -6.36
N GLU A 35 -14.97 1.98 -5.88
CA GLU A 35 -14.09 3.15 -5.86
C GLU A 35 -12.83 2.88 -5.03
N MET A 36 -12.98 2.26 -3.86
CA MET A 36 -11.84 1.87 -3.04
C MET A 36 -10.91 0.91 -3.78
N LYS A 37 -11.45 -0.11 -4.46
CA LYS A 37 -10.66 -1.06 -5.26
C LYS A 37 -9.93 -0.37 -6.42
N GLN A 38 -10.60 0.56 -7.10
CA GLN A 38 -10.00 1.32 -8.19
C GLN A 38 -8.85 2.22 -7.67
N ALA A 39 -9.07 2.93 -6.57
CA ALA A 39 -8.05 3.78 -5.96
C ALA A 39 -6.83 2.98 -5.49
N ILE A 40 -7.04 1.82 -4.84
CA ILE A 40 -5.95 0.92 -4.45
C ILE A 40 -5.19 0.41 -5.68
N SER A 41 -5.89 0.02 -6.75
CA SER A 41 -5.27 -0.45 -7.99
C SER A 41 -4.42 0.62 -8.67
N GLN A 42 -4.91 1.86 -8.70
CA GLN A 42 -4.15 3.00 -9.21
C GLN A 42 -2.93 3.30 -8.32
N TYR A 43 -3.11 3.29 -7.00
CA TYR A 43 -2.01 3.50 -6.06
C TYR A 43 -0.94 2.41 -6.18
N MET A 44 -1.32 1.14 -6.39
CA MET A 44 -0.36 0.04 -6.64
C MET A 44 0.45 0.27 -7.91
N LYS A 45 -0.18 0.77 -8.99
CA LYS A 45 0.54 1.10 -10.23
C LYS A 45 1.54 2.22 -10.01
N PHE A 46 1.12 3.29 -9.34
CA PHE A 46 2.00 4.41 -8.97
C PHE A 46 3.17 3.94 -8.10
N TYR A 47 2.89 3.18 -7.03
CA TYR A 47 3.89 2.68 -6.09
C TYR A 47 4.95 1.82 -6.79
N ASN A 48 4.56 0.97 -7.74
CA ASN A 48 5.47 0.04 -8.40
C ASN A 48 6.24 0.64 -9.59
N ASN A 49 5.70 1.65 -10.28
CA ASN A 49 6.26 2.10 -11.56
C ASN A 49 6.78 3.55 -11.54
N GLU A 50 6.27 4.38 -10.63
CA GLU A 50 6.52 5.83 -10.67
C GLU A 50 7.15 6.35 -9.37
N ARG A 51 6.88 5.68 -8.25
CA ARG A 51 7.43 6.09 -6.96
C ARG A 51 8.93 5.85 -6.92
N ILE A 52 9.69 6.94 -6.79
CA ILE A 52 11.13 6.89 -6.52
C ILE A 52 11.30 6.39 -5.07
N GLN A 53 11.67 5.12 -4.91
CA GLN A 53 12.14 4.59 -3.63
C GLN A 53 13.67 4.69 -3.60
N ASN A 54 14.20 5.49 -2.68
CA ASN A 54 15.64 5.57 -2.37
C ASN A 54 16.03 4.50 -1.35
#